data_AF-A0AAD7RXE5-F1
#
_entry.id   AF-A0AAD7RXE5-F1
#
_cell.length_a   1.000
_cell.length_b   1.000
_cell.length_c   1.000
_cell.angle_alpha   90.00
_cell.angle_beta   90.00
_cell.angle_gamma   90.00
#
_symmetry.space_group_name_H-M   'P 1'
#
loop_
_entity.id
_entity.type
_entity.pdbx_description
1 polymer ?
#
loop_
_entity_poly.entity_id
_entity_poly.type
_entity_poly.pdbx_seq_one_letter_code
_entity_poly.pdbx_strand_id
1 'polypeptide(L)'
;MQATRPKVILAPLQIGLGVQLHHHFASRFLIDTLHQLGFCCSYEEVHRFVNNAVMSHGTDIPGFSGGFVQYAADNVDHNIQTLDGNNTFHGMGMIAAITPATKSSNPILRAKVTRSDMSMVGRVPILFHREESCGTTAVTYQKLVTMTAQNPTADLDLIWKTAILFASPRPAWSGMMQFVQHGTHPGKSSFVFLPMIDMSPSDATCIYSTLKFLCEHAHRHNAIPIITFDQPLWWKALLIIEAEPEGSDLSNIVLQLGGFHTEMSFLGSIGHLMAGTGLQEVMELVYAVNAVVHMMTGKAIARAVRAHLLIDGVLNGLILSDALGVVLPLQPGETEDVAPPLQPGEAEDVAPPLQPGETEECDAQMSSEENTPAGAGTGNSDLDEVAVLYAQLMEGSVSAEKACNADVMLRIKELLKRKTESLKSSSRTAALWLQYMDMVDILHLVIEPVLMRSMKTSGGLTRGRGMTELQRLKWLLSMPACAEVNNAMQELTG
;
A
#
# COMPACT_ATOMS: atom_id res chain seq x y z
N MET A 1 41.68 -13.24 -8.52
CA MET A 1 41.47 -14.68 -8.19
C MET A 1 40.22 -15.27 -8.84
N GLN A 2 39.07 -14.58 -8.82
CA GLN A 2 37.82 -15.13 -9.36
C GLN A 2 37.77 -15.17 -10.90
N ALA A 3 38.23 -14.13 -11.60
CA ALA A 3 38.38 -14.13 -13.07
C ALA A 3 39.36 -15.20 -13.59
N THR A 4 40.28 -15.66 -12.72
CA THR A 4 41.33 -16.62 -13.05
C THR A 4 41.01 -18.06 -12.62
N ARG A 5 40.06 -18.24 -11.67
CA ARG A 5 39.65 -19.55 -11.12
C ARG A 5 38.17 -19.52 -10.67
N PRO A 6 37.22 -19.43 -11.60
CA PRO A 6 35.81 -19.11 -11.31
C PRO A 6 35.07 -20.12 -10.43
N LYS A 7 35.61 -21.32 -10.21
CA LYS A 7 34.98 -22.42 -9.46
C LYS A 7 35.61 -22.73 -8.10
N VAL A 8 36.62 -21.95 -7.68
CA VAL A 8 37.40 -22.26 -6.46
C VAL A 8 36.85 -21.57 -5.22
N ILE A 9 36.12 -20.46 -5.37
CA ILE A 9 35.56 -19.68 -4.27
C ILE A 9 34.09 -19.44 -4.59
N LEU A 10 33.22 -19.72 -3.61
CA LEU A 10 31.82 -19.34 -3.69
C LEU A 10 31.69 -17.88 -3.22
N ALA A 11 31.61 -16.94 -4.17
CA ALA A 11 31.54 -15.52 -3.86
C ALA A 11 30.08 -15.04 -3.69
N PRO A 12 29.83 -13.99 -2.89
CA PRO A 12 28.50 -13.40 -2.74
C PRO A 12 27.84 -13.05 -4.07
N LEU A 13 28.59 -12.49 -5.03
CA LEU A 13 28.08 -12.12 -6.36
C LEU A 13 27.57 -13.35 -7.16
N GLN A 14 28.25 -14.49 -7.06
CA GLN A 14 27.85 -15.71 -7.77
C GLN A 14 26.58 -16.32 -7.18
N ILE A 15 26.44 -16.28 -5.84
CA ILE A 15 25.20 -16.66 -5.17
C ILE A 15 24.09 -15.68 -5.53
N GLY A 16 24.36 -14.38 -5.46
CA GLY A 16 23.40 -13.33 -5.75
C GLY A 16 22.83 -13.43 -7.15
N LEU A 17 23.70 -13.53 -8.16
CA LEU A 17 23.29 -13.75 -9.54
C LEU A 17 22.53 -15.08 -9.71
N GLY A 18 22.97 -16.17 -9.08
CA GLY A 18 22.27 -17.46 -9.14
C GLY A 18 20.85 -17.41 -8.55
N VAL A 19 20.69 -16.75 -7.40
CA VAL A 19 19.39 -16.54 -6.74
C VAL A 19 18.49 -15.63 -7.57
N GLN A 20 19.02 -14.52 -8.09
CA GLN A 20 18.29 -13.60 -8.97
C GLN A 20 17.78 -14.33 -10.22
N LEU A 21 18.65 -15.08 -10.92
CA LEU A 21 18.27 -15.85 -12.10
C LEU A 21 17.20 -16.91 -11.78
N HIS A 22 17.30 -17.56 -10.62
CA HIS A 22 16.29 -18.52 -10.17
C HIS A 22 14.95 -17.86 -9.89
N HIS A 23 14.97 -16.70 -9.24
CA HIS A 23 13.78 -15.90 -8.94
C HIS A 23 13.07 -15.46 -10.22
N HIS A 24 13.81 -14.93 -11.21
CA HIS A 24 13.23 -14.38 -12.43
C HIS A 24 12.82 -15.44 -13.46
N PHE A 25 13.64 -16.49 -13.64
CA PHE A 25 13.47 -17.41 -14.76
C PHE A 25 13.07 -18.82 -14.35
N ALA A 26 13.23 -19.19 -13.07
CA ALA A 26 13.02 -20.55 -12.55
C ALA A 26 13.71 -21.65 -13.41
N SER A 27 14.78 -21.30 -14.13
CA SER A 27 15.40 -22.16 -15.14
C SER A 27 16.70 -22.76 -14.65
N ARG A 28 16.66 -24.05 -14.34
CA ARG A 28 17.88 -24.83 -14.03
C ARG A 28 18.87 -24.79 -15.19
N PHE A 29 18.39 -24.91 -16.43
CA PHE A 29 19.25 -24.89 -17.62
C PHE A 29 20.04 -23.58 -17.72
N LEU A 30 19.39 -22.43 -17.49
CA LEU A 30 20.03 -21.12 -17.51
C LEU A 30 21.13 -21.01 -16.45
N ILE A 31 20.80 -21.40 -15.20
CA ILE A 31 21.73 -21.35 -14.07
C ILE A 31 22.91 -22.29 -14.30
N ASP A 32 22.66 -23.54 -14.69
CA ASP A 32 23.72 -24.52 -14.94
C ASP A 32 24.62 -24.08 -16.12
N THR A 33 24.07 -23.43 -17.16
CA THR A 33 24.85 -22.88 -18.27
C THR A 33 25.77 -21.75 -17.81
N LEU A 34 25.23 -20.76 -17.09
CA LEU A 34 26.02 -19.62 -16.58
C LEU A 34 27.03 -20.05 -15.51
N HIS A 35 26.70 -21.07 -14.71
CA HIS A 35 27.63 -21.69 -13.78
C HIS A 35 28.80 -22.38 -14.50
N GLN A 36 28.53 -23.11 -15.60
CA GLN A 36 29.59 -23.74 -16.40
C GLN A 36 30.57 -22.71 -16.97
N LEU A 37 30.06 -21.55 -17.37
CA LEU A 37 30.82 -20.39 -17.84
C LEU A 37 31.50 -19.60 -16.71
N GLY A 38 31.18 -19.90 -15.44
CA GLY A 38 31.80 -19.30 -14.26
C GLY A 38 31.15 -18.02 -13.74
N PHE A 39 29.99 -17.62 -14.27
CA PHE A 39 29.31 -16.38 -13.91
C PHE A 39 28.52 -16.46 -12.61
N CYS A 40 27.90 -17.61 -12.31
CA CYS A 40 27.11 -17.80 -11.09
C CYS A 40 27.41 -19.13 -10.36
N CYS A 41 26.82 -19.31 -9.18
CA CYS A 41 26.88 -20.57 -8.45
C CYS A 41 26.02 -21.67 -9.12
N SER A 42 26.22 -22.92 -8.71
CA SER A 42 25.44 -24.03 -9.28
C SER A 42 23.98 -23.97 -8.85
N TYR A 43 23.09 -24.58 -9.64
CA TYR A 43 21.68 -24.69 -9.28
C TYR A 43 21.46 -25.37 -7.92
N GLU A 44 22.31 -26.33 -7.58
CA GLU A 44 22.27 -27.00 -6.28
C GLU A 44 22.57 -26.03 -5.12
N GLU A 45 23.53 -25.12 -5.30
CA GLU A 45 23.86 -24.13 -4.28
C GLU A 45 22.74 -23.09 -4.14
N VAL A 46 22.10 -22.68 -5.24
CA VAL A 46 20.90 -21.83 -5.18
C VAL A 46 19.77 -22.52 -4.40
N HIS A 47 19.49 -23.79 -4.71
CA HIS A 47 18.49 -24.57 -3.94
C HIS A 47 18.87 -24.71 -2.47
N ARG A 48 20.17 -24.89 -2.17
CA ARG A 48 20.64 -24.97 -0.80
C ARG A 48 20.43 -23.64 -0.08
N PHE A 49 20.75 -22.51 -0.72
CA PHE A 49 20.49 -21.19 -0.17
C PHE A 49 18.99 -21.01 0.13
N VAL A 50 18.12 -21.30 -0.84
CA VAL A 50 16.66 -21.22 -0.68
C VAL A 50 16.17 -22.09 0.49
N ASN A 51 16.63 -23.34 0.60
CA ASN A 51 16.22 -24.23 1.70
C ASN A 51 16.69 -23.73 3.07
N ASN A 52 17.90 -23.17 3.16
CA ASN A 52 18.40 -22.60 4.42
C ASN A 52 17.70 -21.28 4.75
N ALA A 53 17.30 -20.49 3.75
CA ALA A 53 16.53 -19.28 3.94
C ALA A 53 15.18 -19.57 4.61
N VAL A 54 14.48 -20.62 4.18
CA VAL A 54 13.24 -21.12 4.81
C VAL A 54 13.43 -21.37 6.30
N MET A 55 14.51 -22.09 6.66
CA MET A 55 14.80 -22.42 8.07
C MET A 55 15.23 -21.20 8.89
N SER A 56 15.93 -20.26 8.27
CA SER A 56 16.45 -19.06 8.93
C SER A 56 15.37 -17.99 9.15
N HIS A 57 14.40 -17.89 8.26
CA HIS A 57 13.27 -16.97 8.39
C HIS A 57 12.18 -17.56 9.28
N GLY A 58 11.82 -18.82 9.05
CA GLY A 58 10.74 -19.47 9.79
C GLY A 58 9.41 -18.74 9.62
N THR A 59 8.54 -18.89 10.62
CA THR A 59 7.20 -18.28 10.64
C THR A 59 7.01 -17.35 11.84
N ASP A 60 8.07 -17.09 12.60
CA ASP A 60 8.02 -16.33 13.84
C ASP A 60 8.31 -14.84 13.55
N ILE A 61 7.84 -13.92 14.41
CA ILE A 61 8.16 -12.49 14.26
C ILE A 61 9.53 -12.22 14.88
N PRO A 62 10.57 -11.93 14.08
CA PRO A 62 11.91 -11.84 14.61
C PRO A 62 12.11 -10.58 15.45
N GLY A 63 12.73 -10.73 16.62
CA GLY A 63 13.09 -9.61 17.49
C GLY A 63 11.88 -8.83 18.03
N PHE A 64 10.70 -9.45 18.08
CA PHE A 64 9.50 -8.79 18.60
C PHE A 64 9.65 -8.49 20.09
N SER A 65 9.83 -7.21 20.43
CA SER A 65 9.99 -6.73 21.81
C SER A 65 8.81 -5.87 22.27
N GLY A 66 7.64 -6.06 21.66
CA GLY A 66 6.46 -5.21 21.82
C GLY A 66 6.22 -4.31 20.60
N GLY A 67 4.95 -4.07 20.29
CA GLY A 67 4.51 -3.34 19.09
C GLY A 67 3.10 -3.73 18.68
N PHE A 68 2.62 -3.14 17.60
CA PHE A 68 1.34 -3.48 16.99
C PHE A 68 1.54 -4.60 15.97
N VAL A 69 0.70 -5.64 16.04
CA VAL A 69 0.67 -6.73 15.07
C VAL A 69 -0.74 -6.86 14.54
N GLN A 70 -0.88 -6.89 13.23
CA GLN A 70 -2.14 -7.13 12.53
C GLN A 70 -1.92 -8.24 11.51
N TYR A 71 -2.89 -9.14 11.42
CA TYR A 71 -2.87 -10.24 10.48
C TYR A 71 -3.83 -9.97 9.32
N ALA A 72 -3.48 -10.47 8.15
CA ALA A 72 -4.40 -10.59 7.03
C ALA A 72 -4.36 -12.02 6.50
N ALA A 73 -5.53 -12.55 6.16
CA ALA A 73 -5.66 -13.85 5.55
C ALA A 73 -6.61 -13.77 4.37
N ASP A 74 -6.18 -14.30 3.23
CA ASP A 74 -6.92 -14.17 1.97
C ASP A 74 -6.60 -15.31 0.99
N ASN A 75 -7.34 -15.38 -0.12
CA ASN A 75 -7.09 -16.35 -1.17
C ASN A 75 -5.72 -16.12 -1.84
N VAL A 76 -5.01 -17.22 -2.05
CA VAL A 76 -3.81 -17.28 -2.89
C VAL A 76 -4.12 -18.18 -4.07
N ASP A 77 -4.17 -17.55 -5.24
CA ASP A 77 -4.45 -18.20 -6.50
C ASP A 77 -3.16 -18.37 -7.32
N HIS A 78 -2.92 -19.58 -7.82
CA HIS A 78 -1.80 -19.85 -8.72
C HIS A 78 -2.27 -20.66 -9.92
N ASN A 79 -1.83 -20.25 -11.11
CA ASN A 79 -2.07 -20.91 -12.38
C ASN A 79 -3.57 -21.11 -12.74
N ILE A 80 -4.45 -20.19 -12.34
CA ILE A 80 -5.91 -20.29 -12.51
C ILE A 80 -6.39 -20.24 -13.98
N GLN A 81 -5.54 -19.85 -14.92
CA GLN A 81 -5.88 -19.71 -16.34
C GLN A 81 -5.56 -20.98 -17.15
N THR A 82 -5.85 -22.16 -16.62
CA THR A 82 -5.75 -23.42 -17.39
C THR A 82 -7.03 -23.69 -18.17
N LEU A 83 -6.89 -24.15 -19.41
CA LEU A 83 -8.03 -24.43 -20.31
C LEU A 83 -9.03 -25.44 -19.71
N ASP A 84 -8.54 -26.36 -18.88
CA ASP A 84 -9.31 -27.43 -18.25
C ASP A 84 -9.58 -27.19 -16.76
N GLY A 85 -9.10 -26.06 -16.19
CA GLY A 85 -9.20 -25.76 -14.76
C GLY A 85 -8.36 -26.68 -13.84
N ASN A 86 -7.51 -27.56 -14.40
CA ASN A 86 -6.66 -28.46 -13.62
C ASN A 86 -5.30 -27.82 -13.29
N ASN A 87 -4.60 -28.37 -12.29
CA ASN A 87 -3.29 -27.91 -11.83
C ASN A 87 -3.25 -26.42 -11.41
N THR A 88 -4.39 -25.93 -10.92
CA THR A 88 -4.53 -24.66 -10.22
C THR A 88 -4.24 -24.87 -8.74
N PHE A 89 -3.89 -23.81 -8.03
CA PHE A 89 -3.88 -23.79 -6.57
C PHE A 89 -4.77 -22.64 -6.11
N HIS A 90 -5.65 -22.96 -5.17
CA HIS A 90 -6.60 -22.04 -4.56
C HIS A 90 -6.60 -22.34 -3.05
N GLY A 91 -5.72 -21.65 -2.32
CA GLY A 91 -5.46 -21.89 -0.90
C GLY A 91 -5.55 -20.63 -0.07
N MET A 92 -5.50 -20.75 1.26
CA MET A 92 -5.46 -19.61 2.17
C MET A 92 -4.02 -19.16 2.39
N GLY A 93 -3.71 -17.91 2.06
CA GLY A 93 -2.47 -17.24 2.44
C GLY A 93 -2.67 -16.40 3.70
N MET A 94 -1.59 -16.22 4.45
CA MET A 94 -1.59 -15.44 5.69
C MET A 94 -0.35 -14.56 5.76
N ILE A 95 -0.51 -13.34 6.27
CA ILE A 95 0.60 -12.41 6.55
C ILE A 95 0.40 -11.76 7.92
N ALA A 96 1.51 -11.37 8.56
CA ALA A 96 1.53 -10.52 9.73
C ALA A 96 2.22 -9.20 9.38
N ALA A 97 1.55 -8.07 9.61
CA ALA A 97 2.09 -6.72 9.52
C ALA A 97 2.47 -6.25 10.93
N ILE A 98 3.71 -5.77 11.10
CA ILE A 98 4.28 -5.38 12.39
C ILE A 98 4.70 -3.92 12.36
N THR A 99 4.30 -3.15 13.37
CA THR A 99 4.61 -1.73 13.50
C THR A 99 5.04 -1.42 14.95
N PRO A 100 6.24 -0.85 15.20
CA PRO A 100 7.31 -0.53 14.25
C PRO A 100 7.86 -1.73 13.47
N ALA A 101 8.40 -1.48 12.27
CA ALA A 101 9.06 -2.51 11.48
C ALA A 101 10.18 -3.22 12.28
N THR A 102 10.10 -4.54 12.32
CA THR A 102 11.18 -5.40 12.82
C THR A 102 12.22 -5.63 11.74
N LYS A 103 13.50 -5.66 12.13
CA LYS A 103 14.62 -6.04 11.25
C LYS A 103 15.28 -7.31 11.79
N SER A 104 15.47 -8.31 10.93
CA SER A 104 16.27 -9.48 11.24
C SER A 104 17.35 -9.68 10.20
N SER A 105 18.58 -9.28 10.53
CA SER A 105 19.75 -9.66 9.74
C SER A 105 20.27 -11.01 10.23
N ASN A 106 19.47 -12.07 10.08
CA ASN A 106 19.93 -13.42 10.41
C ASN A 106 20.79 -13.92 9.25
N PRO A 107 22.08 -14.22 9.46
CA PRO A 107 22.90 -14.80 8.41
C PRO A 107 22.33 -16.16 8.01
N ILE A 108 22.09 -16.36 6.71
CA ILE A 108 21.61 -17.65 6.19
C ILE A 108 22.76 -18.64 6.27
N LEU A 109 22.75 -19.46 7.31
CA LEU A 109 23.78 -20.47 7.54
C LEU A 109 23.70 -21.54 6.46
N ARG A 110 24.86 -21.92 5.92
CA ARG A 110 24.97 -22.99 4.94
C ARG A 110 24.91 -24.35 5.64
N ALA A 111 23.73 -24.92 5.78
CA ALA A 111 23.52 -26.25 6.34
C ALA A 111 22.84 -27.22 5.36
N LYS A 112 22.83 -28.51 5.73
CA LYS A 112 22.08 -29.55 5.01
C LYS A 112 20.68 -29.65 5.62
N VAL A 113 19.70 -29.06 4.94
CA VAL A 113 18.29 -29.08 5.34
C VAL A 113 17.55 -30.21 4.64
N THR A 114 16.82 -31.04 5.38
CA THR A 114 16.00 -32.11 4.81
C THR A 114 14.57 -31.65 4.50
N ARG A 115 13.83 -32.44 3.73
CA ARG A 115 12.40 -32.15 3.46
C ARG A 115 11.54 -32.19 4.72
N SER A 116 11.86 -33.10 5.64
CA SER A 116 11.15 -33.23 6.92
C SER A 116 11.32 -31.99 7.77
N ASP A 117 12.55 -31.45 7.84
CA ASP A 117 12.85 -30.22 8.60
C ASP A 117 12.00 -29.05 8.10
N MET A 118 11.94 -28.87 6.78
CA MET A 118 11.12 -27.82 6.15
C MET A 118 9.63 -28.04 6.46
N SER A 119 9.10 -29.26 6.32
CA SER A 119 7.67 -29.51 6.56
C SER A 119 7.22 -29.17 7.99
N MET A 120 8.12 -29.24 8.98
CA MET A 120 7.77 -28.87 10.36
C MET A 120 7.62 -27.36 10.55
N VAL A 121 8.41 -26.55 9.82
CA VAL A 121 8.37 -25.08 9.91
C VAL A 121 7.05 -24.52 9.36
N GLY A 122 6.51 -25.14 8.32
CA GLY A 122 5.33 -24.64 7.59
C GLY A 122 3.99 -25.20 8.03
N ARG A 123 3.91 -25.98 9.10
CA ARG A 123 2.72 -26.77 9.39
C ARG A 123 1.64 -25.93 10.07
N VAL A 124 0.48 -25.82 9.43
CA VAL A 124 -0.75 -25.33 10.06
C VAL A 124 -1.61 -26.53 10.47
N PRO A 125 -1.97 -26.69 11.76
CA PRO A 125 -2.92 -27.72 12.17
C PRO A 125 -4.29 -27.50 11.54
N ILE A 126 -4.83 -28.52 10.86
CA ILE A 126 -6.20 -28.49 10.35
C ILE A 126 -7.15 -28.93 11.46
N LEU A 127 -7.98 -27.99 11.92
CA LEU A 127 -8.96 -28.19 12.97
C LEU A 127 -10.34 -28.19 12.33
N PHE A 128 -11.03 -29.33 12.38
CA PHE A 128 -12.34 -29.47 11.76
C PHE A 128 -13.38 -28.58 12.44
N HIS A 129 -13.99 -27.68 11.67
CA HIS A 129 -15.14 -26.92 12.12
C HIS A 129 -16.40 -27.78 11.94
N ARG A 130 -17.15 -27.97 13.02
CA ARG A 130 -18.47 -28.60 12.96
C ARG A 130 -19.50 -27.49 12.91
N GLU A 131 -20.23 -27.40 11.80
CA GLU A 131 -21.44 -26.59 11.74
C GLU A 131 -22.47 -27.20 12.68
N GLU A 132 -22.57 -26.67 13.89
CA GLU A 132 -23.79 -26.85 14.67
C GLU A 132 -24.88 -26.02 13.98
N SER A 133 -26.06 -26.62 13.80
CA SER A 133 -27.22 -25.97 13.18
C SER A 133 -27.78 -24.88 14.09
N CYS A 134 -26.99 -23.84 14.35
CA CYS A 134 -27.44 -22.62 14.97
C CYS A 134 -27.98 -21.76 13.83
N GLY A 135 -29.30 -21.78 13.66
CA GLY A 135 -29.96 -20.90 12.69
C GLY A 135 -29.50 -19.48 12.92
N THR A 136 -29.23 -18.73 11.84
CA THR A 136 -28.77 -17.34 11.91
C THR A 136 -29.61 -16.58 12.93
N THR A 137 -29.02 -16.28 14.09
CA THR A 137 -29.59 -15.34 15.05
C THR A 137 -29.90 -14.09 14.24
N ALA A 138 -31.13 -13.59 14.34
CA ALA A 138 -31.53 -12.43 13.55
C ALA A 138 -30.54 -11.29 13.80
N VAL A 139 -29.71 -10.97 12.81
CA VAL A 139 -28.74 -9.88 12.90
C VAL A 139 -29.55 -8.61 12.98
N THR A 140 -29.57 -8.01 14.17
CA THR A 140 -30.20 -6.71 14.39
C THR A 140 -29.12 -5.66 14.27
N TYR A 141 -29.25 -4.78 13.28
CA TYR A 141 -28.39 -3.61 13.22
C TYR A 141 -28.71 -2.74 14.43
N GLN A 142 -27.71 -2.53 15.28
CA GLN A 142 -27.84 -1.51 16.30
C GLN A 142 -27.94 -0.15 15.63
N LYS A 143 -28.66 0.77 16.27
CA LYS A 143 -28.69 2.16 15.82
C LYS A 143 -27.24 2.66 15.81
N LEU A 144 -26.76 3.11 14.65
CA LEU A 144 -25.45 3.74 14.54
C LEU A 144 -25.35 4.85 15.59
N VAL A 145 -24.42 4.68 16.52
CA VAL A 145 -24.09 5.73 17.47
C VAL A 145 -23.21 6.71 16.71
N THR A 146 -23.74 7.88 16.38
CA THR A 146 -22.93 8.98 15.83
C THR A 146 -22.01 9.46 16.94
N MET A 147 -20.79 8.93 16.97
CA MET A 147 -19.73 9.43 17.82
C MET A 147 -19.08 10.61 17.10
N THR A 148 -19.18 11.80 17.67
CA THR A 148 -18.45 12.97 17.21
C THR A 148 -17.07 12.98 17.88
N ALA A 149 -16.04 12.60 17.15
CA ALA A 149 -14.67 12.87 17.56
C ALA A 149 -14.35 14.34 17.23
N GLN A 150 -13.87 15.11 18.21
CA GLN A 150 -13.30 16.42 17.91
C GLN A 150 -11.97 16.21 17.21
N ASN A 151 -11.83 16.73 15.99
CA ASN A 151 -10.55 16.81 15.30
C ASN A 151 -10.06 18.27 15.39
N PRO A 152 -9.20 18.60 16.36
CA PRO A 152 -8.68 19.97 16.52
C PRO A 152 -7.83 20.44 15.34
N THR A 153 -7.47 19.53 14.44
CA THR A 153 -6.66 19.76 13.24
C THR A 153 -7.43 19.63 11.93
N ALA A 154 -8.78 19.66 11.98
CA ALA A 154 -9.64 19.47 10.82
C ALA A 154 -9.38 20.47 9.67
N ASP A 155 -8.79 21.63 9.97
CA ASP A 155 -8.60 22.71 8.99
C ASP A 155 -7.21 22.75 8.38
N LEU A 156 -6.33 21.80 8.76
CA LEU A 156 -5.02 21.69 8.14
C LEU A 156 -5.14 21.47 6.62
N ASP A 157 -6.13 20.70 6.17
CA ASP A 157 -6.43 20.50 4.75
C ASP A 157 -6.74 21.83 4.05
N LEU A 158 -7.53 22.69 4.70
CA LEU A 158 -7.88 24.00 4.15
C LEU A 158 -6.68 24.95 4.12
N ILE A 159 -5.84 24.94 5.16
CA ILE A 159 -4.58 25.69 5.19
C ILE A 159 -3.68 25.24 4.03
N TRP A 160 -3.50 23.92 3.88
CA TRP A 160 -2.70 23.35 2.80
C TRP A 160 -3.28 23.73 1.43
N LYS A 161 -4.58 23.50 1.19
CA LYS A 161 -5.28 23.85 -0.06
C LYS A 161 -5.13 25.33 -0.39
N THR A 162 -5.21 26.24 0.58
CA THR A 162 -5.05 27.70 0.40
C THR A 162 -3.61 28.09 0.04
N ALA A 163 -2.62 27.35 0.54
CA ALA A 163 -1.21 27.60 0.24
C ALA A 163 -0.86 27.53 -1.26
N ILE A 164 -1.69 26.89 -2.09
CA ILE A 164 -1.51 26.91 -3.55
C ILE A 164 -1.50 28.33 -4.14
N LEU A 165 -2.12 29.31 -3.46
CA LEU A 165 -2.24 30.69 -3.94
C LEU A 165 -1.02 31.57 -3.62
N PHE A 166 -0.15 31.15 -2.70
CA PHE A 166 0.99 31.97 -2.25
C PHE A 166 2.31 31.21 -2.05
N ALA A 167 2.29 29.87 -2.05
CA ALA A 167 3.46 29.02 -1.88
C ALA A 167 3.62 28.08 -3.07
N SER A 168 4.55 28.40 -3.95
CA SER A 168 4.98 27.55 -5.07
C SER A 168 6.50 27.66 -5.22
N PRO A 169 7.28 26.59 -4.98
CA PRO A 169 6.84 25.25 -4.61
C PRO A 169 6.29 25.16 -3.17
N ARG A 170 5.47 24.14 -2.89
CA ARG A 170 4.99 23.77 -1.55
C ARG A 170 5.11 22.26 -1.32
N PRO A 171 5.27 21.78 -0.07
CA PRO A 171 5.26 20.36 0.21
C PRO A 171 3.91 19.73 -0.16
N ALA A 172 3.95 18.46 -0.57
CA ALA A 172 2.75 17.63 -0.67
C ALA A 172 2.06 17.51 0.70
N TRP A 173 0.79 17.12 0.73
CA TRP A 173 0.01 16.97 1.97
C TRP A 173 0.74 16.15 3.04
N SER A 174 1.26 14.98 2.66
CA SER A 174 2.04 14.11 3.55
C SER A 174 3.32 14.78 4.07
N GLY A 175 3.98 15.58 3.22
CA GLY A 175 5.16 16.36 3.61
C GLY A 175 4.81 17.42 4.65
N MET A 176 3.74 18.19 4.43
CA MET A 176 3.25 19.15 5.41
C MET A 176 2.89 18.47 6.74
N MET A 177 2.19 17.34 6.71
CA MET A 177 1.87 16.60 7.93
C MET A 177 3.13 16.17 8.69
N GLN A 178 4.21 15.81 8.01
CA GLN A 178 5.49 15.47 8.65
C GLN A 178 6.15 16.69 9.33
N PHE A 179 6.00 17.90 8.80
CA PHE A 179 6.52 19.12 9.43
C PHE A 179 5.66 19.55 10.63
N VAL A 180 4.34 19.45 10.49
CA VAL A 180 3.37 20.02 11.43
C VAL A 180 3.03 19.09 12.60
N GLN A 181 2.97 17.78 12.34
CA GLN A 181 2.67 16.80 13.37
C GLN A 181 3.94 16.43 14.13
N HIS A 182 3.88 16.52 15.45
CA HIS A 182 4.95 16.11 16.34
C HIS A 182 4.43 14.97 17.23
N GLY A 183 5.21 13.91 17.37
CA GLY A 183 4.84 12.80 18.24
C GLY A 183 5.66 11.54 17.98
N THR A 184 5.31 10.47 18.69
CA THR A 184 5.92 9.16 18.47
C THR A 184 5.32 8.55 17.21
N HIS A 185 6.02 8.70 16.10
CA HIS A 185 5.70 7.96 14.87
C HIS A 185 6.35 6.58 14.97
N PRO A 186 5.57 5.49 15.03
CA PRO A 186 6.15 4.15 15.18
C PRO A 186 6.90 3.69 13.91
N GLY A 187 6.97 4.51 12.86
CA GLY A 187 7.69 4.20 11.64
C GLY A 187 6.90 3.29 10.69
N LYS A 188 7.59 2.78 9.67
CA LYS A 188 7.02 1.89 8.65
C LYS A 188 6.68 0.52 9.25
N SER A 189 5.77 -0.21 8.61
CA SER A 189 5.49 -1.61 8.94
C SER A 189 6.50 -2.55 8.27
N SER A 190 6.81 -3.68 8.90
CA SER A 190 7.41 -4.85 8.23
C SER A 190 6.34 -5.93 8.05
N PHE A 191 6.56 -6.85 7.11
CA PHE A 191 5.65 -7.96 6.84
C PHE A 191 6.36 -9.30 7.01
N VAL A 192 5.69 -10.23 7.68
CA VAL A 192 6.11 -11.63 7.81
C VAL A 192 5.10 -12.49 7.09
N PHE A 193 5.57 -13.31 6.17
CA PHE A 193 4.74 -14.30 5.51
C PHE A 193 4.54 -15.51 6.42
N LEU A 194 3.28 -15.91 6.62
CA LEU A 194 2.91 -17.06 7.43
C LEU A 194 2.50 -18.23 6.52
N PRO A 195 2.57 -19.49 6.97
CA PRO A 195 2.33 -20.65 6.12
C PRO A 195 0.97 -20.64 5.42
N MET A 196 0.87 -21.30 4.26
CA MET A 196 -0.38 -21.42 3.53
C MET A 196 -1.15 -22.68 3.91
N ILE A 197 -2.48 -22.59 3.89
CA ILE A 197 -3.36 -23.77 4.00
C ILE A 197 -3.78 -24.18 2.58
N ASP A 198 -3.53 -25.45 2.25
CA ASP A 198 -3.93 -26.07 0.97
C ASP A 198 -5.37 -26.58 1.03
N MET A 199 -6.29 -25.66 1.28
CA MET A 199 -7.73 -25.89 1.33
C MET A 199 -8.42 -24.66 0.76
N SER A 200 -9.62 -24.86 0.22
CA SER A 200 -10.44 -23.74 -0.25
C SER A 200 -10.58 -22.69 0.85
N PRO A 201 -10.19 -21.42 0.62
CA PRO A 201 -10.36 -20.33 1.58
C PRO A 201 -11.80 -20.16 2.04
N SER A 202 -12.75 -20.49 1.18
CA SER A 202 -14.18 -20.42 1.47
C SER A 202 -14.70 -21.55 2.36
N ASP A 203 -13.91 -22.59 2.63
CA ASP A 203 -14.27 -23.70 3.51
C ASP A 203 -14.23 -23.28 4.99
N ALA A 204 -15.28 -23.59 5.74
CA ALA A 204 -15.38 -23.21 7.15
C ALA A 204 -14.27 -23.82 8.03
N THR A 205 -13.81 -25.04 7.73
CA THR A 205 -12.67 -25.68 8.40
C THR A 205 -11.37 -24.95 8.07
N CYS A 206 -11.21 -24.45 6.84
CA CYS A 206 -10.04 -23.64 6.46
C CYS A 206 -10.01 -22.33 7.25
N ILE A 207 -11.14 -21.61 7.30
CA ILE A 207 -11.27 -20.35 8.05
C ILE A 207 -11.05 -20.58 9.54
N TYR A 208 -11.66 -21.61 10.12
CA TYR A 208 -11.49 -21.95 11.53
C TYR A 208 -10.04 -22.28 11.90
N SER A 209 -9.36 -23.10 11.07
CA SER A 209 -7.95 -23.44 11.26
C SER A 209 -7.05 -22.19 11.16
N THR A 210 -7.37 -21.29 10.24
CA THR A 210 -6.71 -19.98 10.08
C THR A 210 -6.85 -19.14 11.34
N LEU A 211 -8.07 -18.98 11.85
CA LEU A 211 -8.35 -18.19 13.06
C LEU A 211 -7.60 -18.74 14.28
N LYS A 212 -7.65 -20.06 14.51
CA LYS A 212 -6.95 -20.72 15.63
C LYS A 212 -5.43 -20.55 15.52
N PHE A 213 -4.87 -20.75 14.33
CA PHE A 213 -3.43 -20.56 14.09
C PHE A 213 -2.99 -19.13 14.37
N LEU A 214 -3.70 -18.13 13.83
CA LEU A 214 -3.37 -16.72 14.03
C LEU A 214 -3.57 -16.27 15.48
N CYS A 215 -4.57 -16.81 16.17
CA CYS A 215 -4.80 -16.56 17.59
C CYS A 215 -3.64 -17.09 18.44
N GLU A 216 -3.22 -18.35 18.23
CA GLU A 216 -2.06 -18.94 18.90
C GLU A 216 -0.77 -18.17 18.59
N HIS A 217 -0.59 -17.78 17.32
CA HIS A 217 0.55 -16.97 16.88
C HIS A 217 0.59 -15.61 17.60
N ALA A 218 -0.54 -14.91 17.71
CA ALA A 218 -0.63 -13.65 18.45
C ALA A 218 -0.34 -13.83 19.94
N HIS A 219 -0.87 -14.88 20.56
CA HIS A 219 -0.62 -15.20 21.96
C HIS A 219 0.85 -15.48 22.26
N ARG A 220 1.58 -16.18 21.36
CA ARG A 220 3.03 -16.40 21.51
C ARG A 220 3.84 -15.10 21.57
N HIS A 221 3.33 -14.04 20.94
CA HIS A 221 3.94 -12.70 20.96
C HIS A 221 3.28 -11.75 21.97
N ASN A 222 2.36 -12.21 22.82
CA ASN A 222 1.60 -11.37 23.73
C ASN A 222 0.90 -10.18 23.01
N ALA A 223 0.39 -10.45 21.81
CA ALA A 223 -0.31 -9.48 20.96
C ALA A 223 -1.81 -9.81 20.87
N ILE A 224 -2.62 -8.77 20.62
CA ILE A 224 -4.06 -8.94 20.37
C ILE A 224 -4.24 -9.50 18.95
N PRO A 225 -5.01 -10.58 18.74
CA PRO A 225 -5.25 -11.13 17.40
C PRO A 225 -6.22 -10.24 16.62
N ILE A 226 -5.67 -9.27 15.89
CA ILE A 226 -6.40 -8.42 14.95
C ILE A 226 -6.29 -9.05 13.56
N ILE A 227 -7.39 -9.55 13.01
CA ILE A 227 -7.36 -10.34 11.77
C ILE A 227 -8.25 -9.68 10.73
N THR A 228 -7.68 -9.39 9.57
CA THR A 228 -8.38 -8.81 8.41
C THR A 228 -8.66 -9.88 7.38
N PHE A 229 -9.90 -9.91 6.89
CA PHE A 229 -10.34 -10.76 5.77
C PHE A 229 -11.02 -9.92 4.71
N ASP A 230 -11.07 -10.40 3.47
CA ASP A 230 -11.97 -9.85 2.46
C ASP A 230 -13.45 -9.96 2.91
N GLN A 231 -14.37 -9.28 2.23
CA GLN A 231 -15.76 -9.20 2.70
C GLN A 231 -16.47 -10.57 2.80
N PRO A 232 -16.39 -11.48 1.80
CA PRO A 232 -16.96 -12.82 1.91
C PRO A 232 -16.37 -13.67 3.04
N LEU A 233 -15.05 -13.68 3.22
CA LEU A 233 -14.39 -14.47 4.26
C LEU A 233 -14.62 -13.87 5.65
N TRP A 234 -14.64 -12.55 5.76
CA TRP A 234 -14.96 -11.84 7.00
C TRP A 234 -16.33 -12.25 7.54
N TRP A 235 -17.35 -12.33 6.67
CA TRP A 235 -18.69 -12.75 7.08
C TRP A 235 -18.71 -14.18 7.65
N LYS A 236 -18.01 -15.11 7.00
CA LYS A 236 -17.90 -16.50 7.48
C LYS A 236 -17.10 -16.60 8.78
N ALA A 237 -16.00 -15.86 8.89
CA ALA A 237 -15.19 -15.79 10.09
C ALA A 237 -15.99 -15.24 11.28
N LEU A 238 -16.81 -14.20 11.06
CA LEU A 238 -17.71 -13.66 12.08
C LEU A 238 -18.69 -14.72 12.59
N LEU A 239 -19.37 -15.43 11.67
CA LEU A 239 -20.32 -16.48 12.04
C LEU A 239 -19.64 -17.62 12.82
N ILE A 240 -18.41 -17.99 12.44
CA ILE A 240 -17.62 -18.99 13.16
C ILE A 240 -17.30 -18.52 14.59
N ILE A 241 -16.87 -17.26 14.76
CA ILE A 241 -16.52 -16.70 16.08
C ILE A 241 -17.75 -16.62 16.98
N GLU A 242 -18.89 -16.15 16.45
CA GLU A 242 -20.15 -16.03 17.20
C GLU A 242 -20.74 -17.40 17.61
N ALA A 243 -20.43 -18.46 16.87
CA ALA A 243 -20.88 -19.81 17.19
C ALA A 243 -20.03 -20.50 18.27
N GLU A 244 -18.89 -19.93 18.65
CA GLU A 244 -18.00 -20.55 19.65
C GLU A 244 -18.52 -20.36 21.09
N PRO A 245 -18.25 -21.32 21.99
CA PRO A 245 -18.64 -21.20 23.39
C PRO A 245 -18.03 -19.96 24.08
N GLU A 246 -18.75 -19.42 25.08
CA GLU A 246 -18.23 -18.37 25.95
C GLU A 246 -16.89 -18.79 26.57
N GLY A 247 -15.87 -17.94 26.40
CA GLY A 247 -14.50 -18.20 26.86
C GLY A 247 -13.62 -18.94 25.86
N SER A 248 -14.06 -19.18 24.62
CA SER A 248 -13.18 -19.63 23.54
C SER A 248 -12.09 -18.60 23.26
N ASP A 249 -10.88 -19.05 22.95
CA ASP A 249 -9.77 -18.18 22.54
C ASP A 249 -10.12 -17.32 21.31
N LEU A 250 -11.11 -17.74 20.51
CA LEU A 250 -11.57 -16.98 19.34
C LEU A 250 -12.40 -15.74 19.71
N SER A 251 -12.99 -15.67 20.90
CA SER A 251 -13.80 -14.52 21.34
C SER A 251 -12.95 -13.25 21.53
N ASN A 252 -11.63 -13.39 21.65
CA ASN A 252 -10.69 -12.27 21.81
C ASN A 252 -10.21 -11.69 20.47
N ILE A 253 -10.68 -12.25 19.34
CA ILE A 253 -10.29 -11.79 18.01
C ILE A 253 -10.98 -10.46 17.68
N VAL A 254 -10.18 -9.49 17.29
CA VAL A 254 -10.69 -8.25 16.66
C VAL A 254 -10.75 -8.49 15.16
N LEU A 255 -11.94 -8.85 14.68
CA LEU A 255 -12.16 -9.17 13.27
C LEU A 255 -12.39 -7.89 12.46
N GLN A 256 -11.50 -7.61 11.49
CA GLN A 256 -11.55 -6.41 10.65
C GLN A 256 -11.98 -6.73 9.22
N LEU A 257 -12.86 -5.90 8.68
CA LEU A 257 -13.31 -5.99 7.29
C LEU A 257 -12.27 -5.37 6.36
N GLY A 258 -11.84 -6.13 5.34
CA GLY A 258 -10.90 -5.65 4.33
C GLY A 258 -11.48 -4.52 3.50
N GLY A 259 -10.81 -3.36 3.50
CA GLY A 259 -11.29 -2.14 2.84
C GLY A 259 -11.00 -2.06 1.33
N PHE A 260 -10.16 -2.93 0.78
CA PHE A 260 -9.64 -2.80 -0.59
C PHE A 260 -10.74 -2.89 -1.67
N HIS A 261 -11.64 -3.87 -1.59
CA HIS A 261 -12.76 -4.00 -2.51
C HIS A 261 -13.77 -2.86 -2.37
N THR A 262 -13.95 -2.34 -1.15
CA THR A 262 -14.78 -1.17 -0.90
C THR A 262 -14.21 0.06 -1.59
N GLU A 263 -12.90 0.28 -1.51
CA GLU A 263 -12.22 1.38 -2.20
C GLU A 263 -12.32 1.25 -3.72
N MET A 264 -12.04 0.08 -4.29
CA MET A 264 -12.21 -0.17 -5.73
C MET A 264 -13.64 0.14 -6.18
N SER A 265 -14.63 -0.32 -5.43
CA SER A 265 -16.04 -0.11 -5.74
C SER A 265 -16.43 1.36 -5.62
N PHE A 266 -15.89 2.07 -4.62
CA PHE A 266 -16.15 3.49 -4.42
C PHE A 266 -15.53 4.34 -5.54
N LEU A 267 -14.27 4.08 -5.91
CA LEU A 267 -13.60 4.71 -7.05
C LEU A 267 -14.34 4.44 -8.37
N GLY A 268 -14.75 3.19 -8.61
CA GLY A 268 -15.57 2.83 -9.77
C GLY A 268 -16.93 3.53 -9.77
N SER A 269 -17.52 3.77 -8.59
CA SER A 269 -18.76 4.54 -8.44
C SER A 269 -18.57 6.00 -8.81
N ILE A 270 -17.45 6.63 -8.40
CA ILE A 270 -17.08 8.00 -8.82
C ILE A 270 -16.97 8.05 -10.34
N GLY A 271 -16.21 7.14 -10.95
CA GLY A 271 -16.04 7.09 -12.40
C GLY A 271 -17.35 6.88 -13.16
N HIS A 272 -18.25 6.04 -12.64
CA HIS A 272 -19.59 5.85 -13.19
C HIS A 272 -20.45 7.12 -13.12
N LEU A 273 -20.47 7.78 -11.96
CA LEU A 273 -21.23 9.03 -11.74
C LEU A 273 -20.72 10.19 -12.61
N MET A 274 -19.40 10.23 -12.82
CA MET A 274 -18.72 11.29 -13.56
C MET A 274 -18.53 10.95 -15.05
N ALA A 275 -19.09 9.86 -15.54
CA ALA A 275 -19.00 9.48 -16.94
C ALA A 275 -19.58 10.59 -17.86
N GLY A 276 -18.79 11.01 -18.86
CA GLY A 276 -19.19 12.06 -19.82
C GLY A 276 -19.19 13.49 -19.26
N THR A 277 -18.62 13.72 -18.07
CA THR A 277 -18.55 15.06 -17.46
C THR A 277 -17.28 15.86 -17.81
N GLY A 278 -16.32 15.24 -18.51
CA GLY A 278 -14.98 15.78 -18.70
C GLY A 278 -13.92 15.19 -17.76
N LEU A 279 -14.30 14.40 -16.75
CA LEU A 279 -13.35 13.84 -15.77
C LEU A 279 -12.28 12.95 -16.43
N GLN A 280 -12.69 12.10 -17.36
CA GLN A 280 -11.78 11.21 -18.08
C GLN A 280 -10.77 12.03 -18.90
N GLU A 281 -11.25 13.02 -19.64
CA GLU A 281 -10.44 13.90 -20.49
C GLU A 281 -9.43 14.70 -19.66
N VAL A 282 -9.81 15.15 -18.47
CA VAL A 282 -8.89 15.82 -17.53
C VAL A 282 -7.82 14.85 -17.03
N MET A 283 -8.17 13.60 -16.71
CA MET A 283 -7.19 12.59 -16.31
C MET A 283 -6.21 12.24 -17.45
N GLU A 284 -6.70 12.22 -18.69
CA GLU A 284 -5.92 11.93 -19.89
C GLU A 284 -4.86 12.99 -20.22
N LEU A 285 -4.92 14.18 -19.60
CA LEU A 285 -3.86 15.19 -19.68
C LEU A 285 -2.55 14.75 -19.01
N VAL A 286 -2.62 13.82 -18.05
CA VAL A 286 -1.46 13.37 -17.25
C VAL A 286 -1.20 11.88 -17.42
N TYR A 287 -2.25 11.09 -17.60
CA TYR A 287 -2.17 9.62 -17.64
C TYR A 287 -2.53 9.10 -19.04
N ALA A 288 -1.87 8.01 -19.45
CA ALA A 288 -2.19 7.35 -20.72
C ALA A 288 -3.66 6.87 -20.75
N VAL A 289 -4.32 7.01 -21.90
CA VAL A 289 -5.74 6.69 -22.13
C VAL A 289 -6.13 5.31 -21.58
N ASN A 290 -5.34 4.27 -21.89
CA ASN A 290 -5.61 2.91 -21.41
C ASN A 290 -5.56 2.79 -19.88
N ALA A 291 -4.68 3.55 -19.22
CA ALA A 291 -4.64 3.58 -17.76
C ALA A 291 -5.87 4.29 -17.18
N VAL A 292 -6.32 5.39 -17.81
CA VAL A 292 -7.50 6.15 -17.35
C VAL A 292 -8.77 5.30 -17.41
N VAL A 293 -8.95 4.46 -18.43
CA VAL A 293 -10.08 3.50 -18.49
C VAL A 293 -10.10 2.59 -17.25
N HIS A 294 -8.95 2.10 -16.81
CA HIS A 294 -8.86 1.30 -15.59
C HIS A 294 -9.04 2.12 -14.31
N MET A 295 -8.66 3.40 -14.31
CA MET A 295 -8.87 4.31 -13.19
C MET A 295 -10.37 4.63 -13.00
N MET A 296 -11.08 4.91 -14.10
CA MET A 296 -12.53 5.18 -14.11
C MET A 296 -13.38 3.98 -13.66
N THR A 297 -12.84 2.77 -13.73
CA THR A 297 -13.50 1.54 -13.23
C THR A 297 -13.07 1.15 -11.82
N GLY A 298 -12.20 1.93 -11.17
CA GLY A 298 -11.64 1.64 -9.84
C GLY A 298 -10.61 0.51 -9.81
N LYS A 299 -10.25 -0.08 -10.96
CA LYS A 299 -9.29 -1.20 -11.06
C LYS A 299 -7.83 -0.78 -10.91
N ALA A 300 -7.51 0.48 -11.23
CA ALA A 300 -6.16 1.04 -11.11
C ALA A 300 -6.06 1.98 -9.89
N ILE A 301 -6.34 1.45 -8.69
CA ILE A 301 -6.53 2.20 -7.43
C ILE A 301 -5.45 3.25 -7.19
N ALA A 302 -4.17 2.86 -7.12
CA ALA A 302 -3.09 3.78 -6.75
C ALA A 302 -2.97 4.98 -7.72
N ARG A 303 -3.25 4.77 -9.02
CA ARG A 303 -3.29 5.84 -10.02
C ARG A 303 -4.58 6.66 -9.91
N ALA A 304 -5.71 5.99 -9.73
CA ALA A 304 -7.03 6.63 -9.59
C ALA A 304 -7.05 7.57 -8.38
N VAL A 305 -6.64 7.10 -7.20
CA VAL A 305 -6.48 7.91 -5.99
C VAL A 305 -5.63 9.14 -6.30
N ARG A 306 -4.41 8.95 -6.81
CA ARG A 306 -3.51 10.07 -7.13
C ARG A 306 -4.16 11.08 -8.07
N ALA A 307 -4.82 10.63 -9.13
CA ALA A 307 -5.50 11.50 -10.07
C ALA A 307 -6.65 12.28 -9.42
N HIS A 308 -7.48 11.63 -8.62
CA HIS A 308 -8.56 12.29 -7.90
C HIS A 308 -8.05 13.38 -6.95
N LEU A 309 -6.94 13.14 -6.25
CA LEU A 309 -6.34 14.14 -5.35
C LEU A 309 -5.73 15.33 -6.10
N LEU A 310 -5.12 15.08 -7.26
CA LEU A 310 -4.63 16.17 -8.12
C LEU A 310 -5.78 17.05 -8.61
N ILE A 311 -6.86 16.41 -9.08
CA ILE A 311 -8.05 17.13 -9.56
C ILE A 311 -8.72 17.89 -8.42
N ASP A 312 -8.88 17.28 -7.24
CA ASP A 312 -9.40 17.98 -6.05
C ASP A 312 -8.53 19.18 -5.69
N GLY A 313 -7.20 19.05 -5.72
CA GLY A 313 -6.27 20.15 -5.48
C GLY A 313 -6.47 21.32 -6.45
N VAL A 314 -6.62 21.03 -7.74
CA VAL A 314 -6.86 22.05 -8.79
C VAL A 314 -8.23 22.71 -8.60
N LEU A 315 -9.29 21.94 -8.36
CA LEU A 315 -10.64 22.48 -8.15
C LEU A 315 -10.71 23.38 -6.92
N ASN A 316 -10.12 22.98 -5.79
CA ASN A 316 -10.02 23.82 -4.60
C ASN A 316 -9.24 25.11 -4.89
N GLY A 317 -8.13 25.02 -5.63
CA GLY A 317 -7.36 26.20 -6.03
C GLY A 317 -8.18 27.19 -6.87
N LEU A 318 -8.95 26.69 -7.85
CA LEU A 318 -9.83 27.52 -8.68
C LEU A 318 -10.94 28.19 -7.87
N ILE A 319 -11.61 27.45 -6.98
CA ILE A 319 -12.70 28.00 -6.15
C ILE A 319 -12.14 29.03 -5.17
N LEU A 320 -11.00 28.77 -4.53
CA LEU A 320 -10.37 29.70 -3.59
C LEU A 320 -9.89 30.98 -4.30
N SER A 321 -9.26 30.85 -5.47
CA SER A 321 -8.84 31.97 -6.31
C SER A 321 -10.02 32.89 -6.65
N ASP A 322 -11.14 32.31 -7.09
CA ASP A 322 -12.37 33.03 -7.44
C ASP A 322 -13.10 33.59 -6.21
N ALA A 323 -13.07 32.89 -5.07
CA ALA A 323 -13.65 33.37 -3.81
C ALA A 323 -12.89 34.56 -3.22
N LEU A 324 -11.56 34.57 -3.34
CA LEU A 324 -10.67 35.60 -2.80
C LEU A 324 -10.36 36.72 -3.81
N GLY A 325 -10.76 36.56 -5.07
CA GLY A 325 -10.49 37.53 -6.14
C GLY A 325 -9.00 37.66 -6.50
N VAL A 326 -8.24 36.58 -6.35
CA VAL A 326 -6.80 36.53 -6.64
C VAL A 326 -6.53 35.62 -7.83
N VAL A 327 -5.42 35.82 -8.53
CA VAL A 327 -5.03 34.96 -9.67
C VAL A 327 -4.32 33.72 -9.15
N LEU A 328 -4.73 32.54 -9.62
CA LEU A 328 -4.02 31.29 -9.35
C LEU A 328 -2.60 31.39 -9.94
N PRO A 329 -1.53 31.22 -9.14
CA PRO A 329 -0.16 31.31 -9.61
C PRO A 329 0.22 30.06 -10.42
N LEU A 330 -0.23 30.03 -11.68
CA LEU A 330 0.21 29.07 -12.67
C LEU A 330 1.65 29.44 -13.04
N GLN A 331 2.61 28.53 -12.83
CA GLN A 331 3.91 28.68 -13.48
C GLN A 331 3.65 28.73 -15.00
N PRO A 332 4.19 29.73 -15.74
CA PRO A 332 4.13 29.68 -17.18
C PRO A 332 4.85 28.41 -17.61
N GLY A 333 4.09 27.42 -18.07
CA GLY A 333 4.68 26.21 -18.63
C GLY A 333 5.55 26.62 -19.81
N GLU A 334 6.79 26.12 -19.82
CA GLU A 334 7.51 25.90 -21.06
C GLU A 334 6.55 25.15 -21.99
N THR A 335 6.06 25.84 -23.02
CA THR A 335 5.35 25.21 -24.12
C THR A 335 6.35 24.36 -24.89
N GLU A 336 6.68 23.18 -24.38
CA GLU A 336 7.34 22.15 -25.18
C GLU A 336 6.27 21.28 -25.85
N ASP A 337 6.49 21.09 -27.14
CA ASP A 337 5.68 20.42 -28.13
C ASP A 337 4.81 19.27 -27.59
N VAL A 338 3.51 19.37 -27.87
CA VAL A 338 2.60 18.22 -27.86
C VAL A 338 3.16 17.20 -28.84
N ALA A 339 3.84 16.17 -28.31
CA ALA A 339 4.29 15.04 -29.11
C ALA A 339 3.09 14.41 -29.84
N PRO A 340 3.21 14.08 -31.14
CA PRO A 340 2.09 13.59 -31.93
C PRO A 340 1.58 12.23 -31.41
N PRO A 341 0.30 11.88 -31.67
CA PRO A 341 -0.31 10.67 -31.13
C PRO A 341 0.43 9.42 -31.64
N LEU A 342 0.85 8.57 -30.70
CA LEU A 342 1.40 7.25 -31.01
C LEU A 342 0.37 6.41 -31.78
N GLN A 343 0.79 5.88 -32.93
CA GLN A 343 -0.04 5.03 -33.79
C GLN A 343 -0.40 3.70 -33.08
N PRO A 344 -1.58 3.11 -33.39
CA PRO A 344 -2.03 1.90 -32.75
C PRO A 344 -1.32 0.67 -33.34
N GLY A 345 -0.38 0.10 -32.58
CA GLY A 345 0.26 -1.17 -32.91
C GLY A 345 1.17 -1.62 -31.77
N GLU A 346 0.90 -2.85 -31.30
CA GLU A 346 1.67 -3.63 -30.32
C GLU A 346 1.39 -3.29 -28.84
N ALA A 347 0.28 -3.86 -28.36
CA ALA A 347 0.07 -4.11 -26.95
C ALA A 347 1.07 -5.17 -26.46
N GLU A 348 2.12 -4.73 -25.75
CA GLU A 348 2.84 -5.58 -24.82
C GLU A 348 2.49 -5.18 -23.38
N ASP A 349 1.90 -6.14 -22.67
CA ASP A 349 1.59 -6.11 -21.24
C ASP A 349 2.90 -6.20 -20.44
N VAL A 350 3.70 -5.14 -20.48
CA VAL A 350 4.91 -5.01 -19.67
C VAL A 350 4.96 -3.60 -19.12
N ALA A 351 4.52 -3.44 -17.88
CA ALA A 351 4.89 -2.27 -17.09
C ALA A 351 6.43 -2.17 -17.10
N PRO A 352 7.03 -1.01 -17.42
CA PRO A 352 8.44 -0.81 -17.16
C PRO A 352 8.70 -1.11 -15.67
N PRO A 353 9.79 -1.81 -15.32
CA PRO A 353 10.16 -1.97 -13.93
C PRO A 353 10.34 -0.57 -13.35
N LEU A 354 9.58 -0.25 -12.30
CA LEU A 354 9.95 0.86 -11.42
C LEU A 354 11.33 0.51 -10.86
N GLN A 355 12.35 1.27 -11.26
CA GLN A 355 13.68 1.19 -10.69
C GLN A 355 13.57 1.32 -9.16
N PRO A 356 14.06 0.36 -8.37
CA PRO A 356 14.19 0.51 -6.94
C PRO A 356 15.57 1.09 -6.67
N GLY A 357 15.67 2.41 -6.49
CA GLY A 357 16.95 3.03 -6.17
C GLY A 357 17.14 4.44 -6.70
N GLU A 358 16.20 5.34 -6.43
CA GLU A 358 16.62 6.72 -6.16
C GLU A 358 16.60 6.88 -4.64
N THR A 359 17.70 6.46 -4.02
CA THR A 359 18.19 7.16 -2.84
C THR A 359 18.40 8.61 -3.27
N GLU A 360 17.51 9.51 -2.87
CA GLU A 360 17.90 10.91 -2.72
C GLU A 360 18.98 10.93 -1.63
N GLU A 361 20.24 10.77 -2.04
CA GLU A 361 21.36 11.31 -1.30
C GLU A 361 21.12 12.82 -1.21
N CYS A 362 20.83 13.29 0.02
CA CYS A 362 20.94 14.69 0.36
C CYS A 362 22.42 15.11 0.29
N ASP A 363 22.96 15.25 -0.91
CA ASP A 363 24.14 16.08 -1.13
C ASP A 363 23.69 17.54 -1.08
N ALA A 364 23.61 18.03 0.16
CA ALA A 364 23.52 19.44 0.46
C ALA A 364 24.87 20.11 0.10
N GLN A 365 25.14 20.28 -1.19
CA GLN A 365 25.99 21.40 -1.60
C GLN A 365 25.17 22.66 -1.45
N MET A 366 25.39 23.34 -0.32
CA MET A 366 25.02 24.74 -0.12
C MET A 366 25.51 25.59 -1.29
N SER A 367 24.63 25.88 -2.24
CA SER A 367 24.61 27.18 -2.91
C SER A 367 23.58 28.02 -2.18
N SER A 368 24.07 28.90 -1.32
CA SER A 368 23.29 29.93 -0.64
C SER A 368 22.71 30.90 -1.67
N GLU A 369 21.49 30.63 -2.14
CA GLU A 369 20.60 31.68 -2.63
C GLU A 369 19.44 31.79 -1.63
N GLU A 370 19.68 32.57 -0.58
CA GLU A 370 18.63 33.15 0.25
C GLU A 370 17.72 33.99 -0.66
N ASN A 371 16.65 33.40 -1.19
CA ASN A 371 15.49 34.19 -1.60
C ASN A 371 14.65 34.47 -0.36
N THR A 372 14.97 35.59 0.29
CA THR A 372 14.08 36.31 1.20
C THR A 372 12.70 36.47 0.53
N PRO A 373 11.56 36.34 1.24
CA PRO A 373 10.28 36.63 0.62
C PRO A 373 10.23 38.14 0.33
N ALA A 374 10.28 38.49 -0.94
CA ALA A 374 10.03 39.85 -1.39
C ALA A 374 8.56 40.18 -1.06
N GLY A 375 8.39 41.08 -0.09
CA GLY A 375 7.11 41.56 0.40
C GLY A 375 6.32 42.37 -0.63
N ALA A 376 5.65 41.67 -1.55
CA ALA A 376 4.46 42.16 -2.22
C ALA A 376 3.28 41.32 -1.71
N GLY A 377 2.41 41.92 -0.90
CA GLY A 377 1.18 41.25 -0.46
C GLY A 377 0.39 40.75 -1.66
N THR A 378 -0.32 39.65 -1.47
CA THR A 378 -1.14 38.97 -2.48
C THR A 378 -2.31 39.83 -3.00
N GLY A 379 -2.49 41.03 -2.45
CA GLY A 379 -3.59 41.95 -2.76
C GLY A 379 -4.87 41.63 -1.98
N ASN A 380 -4.87 40.58 -1.16
CA ASN A 380 -5.98 40.19 -0.30
C ASN A 380 -5.49 40.02 1.15
N SER A 381 -6.07 40.79 2.08
CA SER A 381 -5.64 40.80 3.49
C SER A 381 -5.82 39.47 4.19
N ASP A 382 -6.87 38.70 3.87
CA ASP A 382 -7.09 37.38 4.47
C ASP A 382 -6.05 36.38 3.95
N LEU A 383 -5.68 36.48 2.68
CA LEU A 383 -4.67 35.60 2.09
C LEU A 383 -3.26 35.89 2.62
N ASP A 384 -2.92 37.16 2.82
CA ASP A 384 -1.65 37.57 3.44
C ASP A 384 -1.56 37.07 4.90
N GLU A 385 -2.66 37.12 5.64
CA GLU A 385 -2.72 36.61 7.01
C GLU A 385 -2.56 35.08 7.05
N VAL A 386 -3.17 34.33 6.12
CA VAL A 386 -2.94 32.88 6.00
C VAL A 386 -1.52 32.55 5.56
N ALA A 387 -0.90 33.33 4.68
CA ALA A 387 0.48 33.10 4.28
C ALA A 387 1.44 33.20 5.48
N VAL A 388 1.24 34.19 6.35
CA VAL A 388 1.98 34.31 7.62
C VAL A 388 1.69 33.14 8.55
N LEU A 389 0.41 32.76 8.70
CA LEU A 389 0.03 31.64 9.55
C LEU A 389 0.63 30.31 9.07
N TYR A 390 0.66 30.10 7.75
CA TYR A 390 1.26 28.94 7.11
C TYR A 390 2.77 28.88 7.37
N ALA A 391 3.49 29.99 7.19
CA ALA A 391 4.91 30.05 7.49
C ALA A 391 5.21 29.72 8.96
N GLN A 392 4.46 30.32 9.88
CA GLN A 392 4.59 30.05 11.32
C GLN A 392 4.27 28.58 11.67
N LEU A 393 3.30 27.97 11.00
CA LEU A 393 2.95 26.58 11.17
C LEU A 393 4.07 25.65 10.68
N MET A 394 4.66 25.95 9.51
CA MET A 394 5.77 25.17 8.94
C MET A 394 7.08 25.29 9.74
N GLU A 395 7.31 26.44 10.38
CA GLU A 395 8.45 26.67 11.29
C GLU A 395 8.27 26.01 12.67
N GLY A 396 7.06 25.54 13.00
CA GLY A 396 6.71 25.04 14.34
C GLY A 396 6.48 26.14 15.38
N SER A 397 6.40 27.41 14.95
CA SER A 397 6.13 28.58 15.80
C SER A 397 4.68 28.62 16.33
N VAL A 398 3.75 27.97 15.62
CA VAL A 398 2.33 27.84 15.99
C VAL A 398 1.92 26.37 15.89
N SER A 399 1.17 25.88 16.89
CA SER A 399 0.63 24.51 16.85
C SER A 399 -0.48 24.36 15.81
N ALA A 400 -0.63 23.15 15.26
CA ALA A 400 -1.70 22.82 14.31
C ALA A 400 -3.09 23.23 14.81
N GLU A 401 -3.40 22.94 16.07
CA GLU A 401 -4.67 23.31 16.70
C GLU A 401 -4.87 24.83 16.75
N LYS A 402 -3.84 25.59 17.11
CA LYS A 402 -3.94 27.05 17.16
C LYS A 402 -4.09 27.66 15.76
N ALA A 403 -3.41 27.10 14.77
CA ALA A 403 -3.56 27.53 13.39
C ALA A 403 -4.97 27.26 12.84
N CYS A 404 -5.53 26.07 13.10
CA CYS A 404 -6.89 25.74 12.67
C CYS A 404 -7.95 26.66 13.30
N ASN A 405 -7.75 27.07 14.54
CA ASN A 405 -8.68 27.95 15.27
C ASN A 405 -8.45 29.45 15.03
N ALA A 406 -7.59 29.85 14.09
CA ALA A 406 -7.34 31.26 13.81
C ALA A 406 -8.57 31.94 13.15
N ASP A 407 -8.82 33.22 13.48
CA ASP A 407 -9.97 33.96 12.97
C ASP A 407 -10.00 34.03 11.43
N VAL A 408 -8.83 34.11 10.80
CA VAL A 408 -8.70 34.10 9.34
C VAL A 408 -9.22 32.80 8.71
N MET A 409 -9.04 31.65 9.39
CA MET A 409 -9.54 30.37 8.92
C MET A 409 -11.06 30.32 8.93
N LEU A 410 -11.70 30.91 9.95
CA LEU A 410 -13.16 31.05 9.99
C LEU A 410 -13.69 31.93 8.84
N ARG A 411 -13.00 33.04 8.53
CA ARG A 411 -13.39 33.92 7.42
C ARG A 411 -13.26 33.22 6.06
N ILE A 412 -12.17 32.49 5.83
CA ILE A 412 -11.96 31.74 4.58
C ILE A 412 -12.96 30.61 4.43
N LYS A 413 -13.27 29.88 5.50
CA LYS A 413 -14.33 28.86 5.48
C LYS A 413 -15.67 29.43 5.07
N GLU A 414 -16.06 30.56 5.65
CA GLU A 414 -17.35 31.18 5.35
C GLU A 414 -17.37 31.77 3.91
N LEU A 415 -16.24 32.29 3.42
CA LEU A 415 -16.09 32.69 2.02
C LEU A 415 -16.25 31.49 1.08
N LEU A 416 -15.54 30.40 1.35
CA LEU A 416 -15.57 29.18 0.55
C LEU A 416 -16.98 28.58 0.54
N LYS A 417 -17.63 28.50 1.71
CA LYS A 417 -19.01 28.02 1.85
C LYS A 417 -19.98 28.83 1.00
N ARG A 418 -19.96 30.16 1.12
CA ARG A 418 -20.82 31.04 0.31
C ARG A 418 -20.56 30.87 -1.19
N LYS A 419 -19.29 30.72 -1.59
CA LYS A 419 -18.93 30.51 -2.99
C LYS A 419 -19.46 29.17 -3.50
N THR A 420 -19.26 28.09 -2.74
CA THR A 420 -19.75 26.75 -3.05
C THR A 420 -21.28 26.71 -3.15
N GLU A 421 -22.00 27.37 -2.24
CA GLU A 421 -23.47 27.48 -2.28
C GLU A 421 -23.96 28.28 -3.51
N SER A 422 -23.26 29.36 -3.86
CA SER A 422 -23.53 30.13 -5.08
C SER A 422 -23.31 29.30 -6.34
N LEU A 423 -22.20 28.56 -6.43
CA LEU A 423 -21.91 27.68 -7.56
C LEU A 423 -22.95 26.57 -7.69
N LYS A 424 -23.28 25.91 -6.57
CA LYS A 424 -24.26 24.82 -6.51
C LYS A 424 -25.66 25.25 -6.96
N SER A 425 -26.07 26.48 -6.64
CA SER A 425 -27.37 27.03 -7.06
C SER A 425 -27.36 27.55 -8.50
N SER A 426 -26.19 27.96 -9.02
CA SER A 426 -26.05 28.53 -10.37
C SER A 426 -26.07 27.49 -11.49
N SER A 427 -25.55 26.27 -11.26
CA SER A 427 -25.37 25.28 -12.32
C SER A 427 -25.47 23.85 -11.80
N ARG A 428 -26.23 23.01 -12.53
CA ARG A 428 -26.29 21.56 -12.26
C ARG A 428 -24.93 20.89 -12.44
N THR A 429 -24.12 21.37 -13.39
CA THR A 429 -22.77 20.87 -13.61
C THR A 429 -21.87 21.21 -12.42
N ALA A 430 -21.90 22.46 -11.94
CA ALA A 430 -21.15 22.86 -10.76
C ALA A 430 -21.59 22.05 -9.52
N ALA A 431 -22.90 21.83 -9.34
CA ALA A 431 -23.41 20.99 -8.27
C ALA A 431 -22.88 19.54 -8.32
N LEU A 432 -22.75 18.96 -9.52
CA LEU A 432 -22.19 17.62 -9.71
C LEU A 432 -20.69 17.58 -9.40
N TRP A 433 -19.91 18.56 -9.83
CA TRP A 433 -18.48 18.65 -9.53
C TRP A 433 -18.19 18.92 -8.06
N LEU A 434 -19.06 19.66 -7.37
CA LEU A 434 -18.99 19.82 -5.92
C LEU A 434 -19.30 18.50 -5.20
N GLN A 435 -20.29 17.74 -5.67
CA GLN A 435 -20.55 16.39 -5.16
C GLN A 435 -19.35 15.45 -5.41
N TYR A 436 -18.66 15.61 -6.53
CA TYR A 436 -17.40 14.90 -6.79
C TYR A 436 -16.33 15.24 -5.75
N MET A 437 -16.14 16.51 -5.42
CA MET A 437 -15.20 16.92 -4.37
C MET A 437 -15.58 16.30 -3.01
N ASP A 438 -16.87 16.31 -2.64
CA ASP A 438 -17.35 15.63 -1.43
C ASP A 438 -17.00 14.12 -1.43
N MET A 439 -17.10 13.45 -2.59
CA MET A 439 -16.70 12.04 -2.72
C MET A 439 -15.19 11.85 -2.58
N VAL A 440 -14.37 12.78 -3.09
CA VAL A 440 -12.91 12.72 -2.92
C VAL A 440 -12.50 13.01 -1.47
N ASP A 441 -13.19 13.88 -0.75
CA ASP A 441 -12.96 14.10 0.68
C ASP A 441 -13.27 12.82 1.48
N ILE A 442 -14.37 12.10 1.15
CA ILE A 442 -14.66 10.78 1.73
C ILE A 442 -13.54 9.79 1.42
N LEU A 443 -13.05 9.77 0.18
CA LEU A 443 -11.93 8.91 -0.22
C LEU A 443 -10.68 9.20 0.64
N HIS A 444 -10.37 10.47 0.89
CA HIS A 444 -9.27 10.90 1.77
C HIS A 444 -9.39 10.34 3.19
N LEU A 445 -10.59 10.48 3.78
CA LEU A 445 -10.87 9.99 5.14
C LEU A 445 -10.80 8.46 5.27
N VAL A 446 -11.07 7.72 4.20
CA VAL A 446 -11.04 6.25 4.17
C VAL A 446 -9.63 5.71 3.90
N ILE A 447 -8.84 6.39 3.06
CA ILE A 447 -7.49 5.96 2.68
C ILE A 447 -6.48 6.12 3.82
N GLU A 448 -6.56 7.23 4.58
CA GLU A 448 -5.57 7.60 5.58
C GLU A 448 -5.44 6.57 6.74
N PRO A 449 -6.54 5.98 7.26
CA PRO A 449 -6.45 5.00 8.35
C PRO A 449 -6.35 3.53 7.90
N VAL A 450 -6.92 3.17 6.75
CA VAL A 450 -7.26 1.76 6.45
C VAL A 450 -6.26 1.07 5.49
N LEU A 451 -5.60 1.81 4.59
CA LEU A 451 -5.03 1.18 3.38
C LEU A 451 -3.55 1.51 3.12
N MET A 452 -3.07 2.70 3.52
CA MET A 452 -1.66 3.08 3.30
C MET A 452 -0.65 2.30 4.15
N ARG A 453 -1.09 1.55 5.16
CA ARG A 453 -0.23 0.64 5.95
C ARG A 453 -0.01 -0.73 5.29
N SER A 454 -0.86 -1.16 4.36
CA SER A 454 -0.92 -2.56 3.91
C SER A 454 -0.46 -2.79 2.47
N MET A 455 -0.09 -1.74 1.74
CA MET A 455 0.24 -1.84 0.32
C MET A 455 1.65 -1.36 0.01
N LYS A 456 2.57 -2.32 -0.11
CA LYS A 456 3.60 -2.42 -1.16
C LYS A 456 4.52 -3.61 -0.82
N THR A 457 4.30 -4.74 -1.46
CA THR A 457 5.39 -5.66 -1.78
C THR A 457 5.26 -6.09 -3.25
N SER A 458 6.35 -5.92 -3.97
CA SER A 458 6.56 -6.43 -5.32
C SER A 458 7.29 -7.77 -5.22
N GLY A 459 6.74 -8.81 -5.84
CA GLY A 459 7.39 -10.12 -5.92
C GLY A 459 6.70 -10.98 -6.97
N GLY A 460 7.39 -11.25 -8.08
CA GLY A 460 6.85 -11.96 -9.23
C GLY A 460 6.54 -13.44 -8.94
N LEU A 461 5.55 -13.97 -9.67
CA LEU A 461 5.14 -15.37 -9.61
C LEU A 461 6.18 -16.31 -10.22
N THR A 462 6.40 -17.45 -9.57
CA THR A 462 7.11 -18.60 -10.17
C THR A 462 6.27 -19.24 -11.28
N ARG A 463 6.90 -19.70 -12.38
CA ARG A 463 6.24 -20.51 -13.41
C ARG A 463 6.38 -22.01 -13.09
N GLY A 464 5.27 -22.75 -13.02
CA GLY A 464 5.27 -24.20 -12.83
C GLY A 464 3.87 -24.79 -12.62
N ARG A 465 3.65 -26.03 -13.09
CA ARG A 465 2.38 -26.78 -12.94
C ARG A 465 2.24 -27.27 -11.49
N GLY A 466 1.21 -26.82 -10.78
CA GLY A 466 0.88 -27.23 -9.41
C GLY A 466 1.98 -26.94 -8.37
N MET A 467 1.65 -26.27 -7.27
CA MET A 467 2.62 -26.11 -6.17
C MET A 467 2.40 -27.19 -5.12
N THR A 468 3.38 -28.06 -4.90
CA THR A 468 3.42 -28.94 -3.73
C THR A 468 3.60 -28.13 -2.45
N GLU A 469 3.23 -28.69 -1.29
CA GLU A 469 3.42 -28.06 0.03
C GLU A 469 4.85 -27.57 0.25
N LEU A 470 5.84 -28.39 -0.11
CA LEU A 470 7.24 -28.02 -0.01
C LEU A 470 7.63 -26.87 -0.96
N GLN A 471 7.05 -26.81 -2.16
CA GLN A 471 7.29 -25.70 -3.09
C GLN A 471 6.67 -24.39 -2.59
N ARG A 472 5.47 -24.44 -2.01
CA ARG A 472 4.81 -23.27 -1.39
C ARG A 472 5.62 -22.74 -0.24
N LEU A 473 6.07 -23.63 0.65
CA LEU A 473 6.87 -23.22 1.80
C LEU A 473 8.20 -22.61 1.38
N LYS A 474 8.88 -23.23 0.42
CA LYS A 474 10.13 -22.71 -0.14
C LYS A 474 9.92 -21.33 -0.75
N TRP A 475 8.89 -21.18 -1.56
CA TRP A 475 8.55 -19.89 -2.13
C TRP A 475 8.32 -18.88 -0.99
N LEU A 476 7.29 -19.10 -0.19
CA LEU A 476 6.84 -18.15 0.82
C LEU A 476 7.91 -17.71 1.81
N LEU A 477 8.66 -18.65 2.39
CA LEU A 477 9.62 -18.35 3.47
C LEU A 477 11.02 -17.98 2.98
N SER A 478 11.39 -18.30 1.74
CA SER A 478 12.66 -17.82 1.16
C SER A 478 12.52 -16.51 0.40
N MET A 479 11.30 -16.11 0.04
CA MET A 479 11.04 -14.88 -0.74
C MET A 479 11.68 -13.64 -0.12
N PRO A 480 11.59 -13.37 1.20
CA PRO A 480 12.22 -12.19 1.79
C PRO A 480 13.74 -12.17 1.57
N ALA A 481 14.44 -13.26 1.90
CA ALA A 481 15.87 -13.42 1.64
C ALA A 481 16.23 -13.25 0.16
N CYS A 482 15.44 -13.87 -0.74
CA CYS A 482 15.71 -13.79 -2.17
C CYS A 482 15.46 -12.39 -2.71
N ALA A 483 14.48 -11.66 -2.18
CA ALA A 483 14.20 -10.28 -2.54
C ALA A 483 15.30 -9.32 -2.06
N GLU A 484 15.81 -9.48 -0.83
CA GLU A 484 16.96 -8.72 -0.34
C GLU A 484 18.19 -8.92 -1.23
N VAL A 485 18.48 -10.17 -1.60
CA VAL A 485 19.56 -10.49 -2.53
C VAL A 485 19.32 -9.87 -3.91
N ASN A 486 18.07 -9.92 -4.42
CA ASN A 486 17.74 -9.34 -5.71
C ASN A 486 17.91 -7.81 -5.72
N ASN A 487 17.43 -7.13 -4.68
CA ASN A 487 17.57 -5.68 -4.53
C ASN A 487 19.05 -5.29 -4.47
N ALA A 488 19.86 -5.98 -3.67
CA ALA A 488 21.30 -5.74 -3.60
C ALA A 488 22.01 -5.99 -4.95
N MET A 489 21.53 -6.96 -5.74
CA MET A 489 22.04 -7.20 -7.09
C MET A 489 21.62 -6.10 -8.06
N GLN A 490 20.40 -5.56 -7.95
CA GLN A 490 19.92 -4.45 -8.78
C GLN A 490 20.69 -3.17 -8.50
N GLU A 491 20.88 -2.80 -7.23
CA GLU A 491 21.70 -1.66 -6.80
C GLU A 491 23.14 -1.76 -7.34
N LEU A 492 23.69 -2.96 -7.43
CA LEU A 492 25.02 -3.18 -8.00
C LEU A 492 25.05 -2.99 -9.53
N THR A 493 23.95 -3.26 -10.22
CA THR A 493 23.88 -3.25 -11.68
C THR A 493 23.36 -1.95 -12.31
N GLY A 494 22.88 -1.00 -11.50
CA GLY A 494 22.32 0.28 -11.94
C GLY A 494 20.82 0.20 -12.16
#